data_AF-Q5CRA3-F1
#
_entry.id   AF-Q5CRA3-F1
#
_cell.length_a   1.000
_cell.length_b   1.000
_cell.length_c   1.000
_cell.angle_alpha   90.00
_cell.angle_beta   90.00
_cell.angle_gamma   90.00
#
_symmetry.space_group_name_H-M   'P 1'
#
loop_
_entity.id
_entity.type
_entity.pdbx_description
1 polymer ?
#
loop_
_entity_poly.entity_id
_entity_poly.type
_entity_poly.pdbx_seq_one_letter_code
_entity_poly.pdbx_strand_id
1 'polypeptide(L)'
;MKISIKICLTLISCFTILILFLQFNTVYSESAKSIDEELDTRKSPNLGIESSEIENKLLVTTRRSSFDSMVAKSFRERRESSKSSETSLSSKEEEITKIEKEIETNLFREVISVVIMEFETFVFKSGYLFLTNFWLDMRSNFDNIDIVKGLVDYWGGEESEDLYPSLVSFFYKENMKRLKMYLYPSFDKKLKPKKKLLKDFLYNAYRLSCQDSKKSLAILILMFQREVNLIYTSYLLFLISCSHKDFYQMEFVEIFQLILHNTDFAEDKIVSIADKNVETFIKFFKKKLKIEHSNLPSNNKIKTLNPLNMHKIDFEIFGLNFCESLLEISILKNVIFLYNYLIFLFGSRFSKPEEVLIATDMFKFVSSSATTTTEIIAMLLFNESTFTSLKSKMFLLHGVDISALKNRFKECIQKIDSYRELNGIRFLTDFQEKSTRRNDPNELIKNRLRSKFAFLT
;
A
#
# COMPACT_ATOMS: atom_id res chain seq x y z
N MET A 1 -8.48 -43.81 18.22
CA MET A 1 -8.09 -43.22 16.91
C MET A 1 -8.36 -41.72 16.74
N LYS A 2 -9.47 -41.13 17.22
CA LYS A 2 -9.77 -39.69 17.02
C LYS A 2 -8.82 -38.70 17.74
N ILE A 3 -8.16 -39.11 18.82
CA ILE A 3 -7.22 -38.26 19.58
C ILE A 3 -5.89 -38.09 18.83
N SER A 4 -5.44 -39.11 18.08
CA SER A 4 -4.18 -39.08 17.32
C SER A 4 -4.21 -38.10 16.15
N ILE A 5 -5.38 -37.90 15.53
CA ILE A 5 -5.53 -37.00 14.37
C ILE A 5 -5.47 -35.53 14.80
N LYS A 6 -6.08 -35.19 15.95
CA LYS A 6 -5.99 -33.82 16.50
C LYS A 6 -4.55 -33.46 16.86
N ILE A 7 -3.82 -34.38 17.49
CA ILE A 7 -2.41 -34.16 17.85
C ILE A 7 -1.55 -34.00 16.58
N CYS A 8 -1.78 -34.80 15.54
CA CYS A 8 -1.09 -34.62 14.26
C CYS A 8 -1.40 -33.26 13.60
N LEU A 9 -2.66 -32.81 13.59
CA LEU A 9 -3.03 -31.50 13.04
C LEU A 9 -2.37 -30.35 13.80
N THR A 10 -2.31 -30.43 15.13
CA THR A 10 -1.63 -29.42 15.95
C THR A 10 -0.11 -29.43 15.73
N LEU A 11 0.50 -30.61 15.60
CA LEU A 11 1.92 -30.74 15.30
C LEU A 11 2.28 -30.20 13.91
N ILE A 12 1.45 -30.47 12.89
CA ILE A 12 1.63 -29.93 11.53
C ILE A 12 1.50 -28.41 11.53
N SER A 13 0.53 -27.85 12.28
CA SER A 13 0.36 -26.41 12.45
C SER A 13 1.56 -25.77 13.16
N CYS A 14 2.09 -26.39 14.22
CA CYS A 14 3.28 -25.89 14.90
C CYS A 14 4.52 -25.99 14.01
N PHE A 15 4.67 -27.06 13.22
CA PHE A 15 5.79 -27.22 12.29
C PHE A 15 5.74 -26.21 11.14
N THR A 16 4.56 -25.91 10.60
CA THR A 16 4.39 -24.89 9.56
C THR A 16 4.67 -23.48 10.09
N ILE A 17 4.24 -23.17 11.32
CA ILE A 17 4.58 -21.90 11.99
C ILE A 17 6.10 -21.81 12.23
N LEU A 18 6.74 -22.91 12.64
CA LEU A 18 8.19 -22.95 12.86
C LEU A 18 8.99 -22.76 11.55
N ILE A 19 8.56 -23.39 10.46
CA ILE A 19 9.17 -23.24 9.14
C ILE A 19 8.99 -21.80 8.62
N LEU A 20 7.80 -21.22 8.77
CA LEU A 20 7.54 -19.83 8.41
C LEU A 20 8.37 -18.86 9.25
N PHE A 21 8.53 -19.13 10.55
CA PHE A 21 9.39 -18.34 11.45
C PHE A 21 10.87 -18.47 11.10
N LEU A 22 11.34 -19.66 10.71
CA LEU A 22 12.71 -19.91 10.28
C LEU A 22 13.01 -19.24 8.93
N GLN A 23 12.07 -19.28 7.97
CA GLN A 23 12.18 -18.56 6.70
C GLN A 23 12.17 -17.04 6.89
N PHE A 24 11.40 -16.53 7.86
CA PHE A 24 11.42 -15.10 8.21
C PHE A 24 12.75 -14.69 8.86
N ASN A 25 13.34 -15.55 9.69
CA ASN A 25 14.59 -15.26 10.39
C ASN A 25 15.85 -15.45 9.52
N THR A 26 15.84 -16.32 8.52
CA THR A 26 16.96 -16.40 7.56
C THR A 26 17.04 -15.15 6.69
N VAL A 27 15.90 -14.56 6.32
CA VAL A 27 15.84 -13.22 5.68
C VAL A 27 16.33 -12.10 6.62
N TYR A 28 16.21 -12.28 7.93
CA TYR A 28 16.68 -11.30 8.92
C TYR A 28 18.14 -11.49 9.37
N SER A 29 18.70 -12.71 9.34
CA SER A 29 20.06 -12.95 9.85
C SER A 29 21.19 -12.52 8.90
N GLU A 30 20.92 -12.38 7.60
CA GLU A 30 21.86 -11.74 6.66
C GLU A 30 21.92 -10.22 6.81
N SER A 31 21.04 -9.62 7.63
CA SER A 31 20.99 -8.17 7.88
C SER A 31 21.86 -7.68 9.05
N ALA A 32 22.54 -8.59 9.76
CA ALA A 32 23.28 -8.28 10.99
C ALA A 32 24.80 -8.51 10.89
N LYS A 33 25.41 -8.40 9.71
CA LYS A 33 26.87 -8.25 9.61
C LYS A 33 27.26 -6.78 9.72
N SER A 34 28.15 -6.50 10.67
CA SER A 34 28.79 -5.20 10.86
C SER A 34 29.45 -4.74 9.56
N ILE A 35 29.24 -3.47 9.23
CA ILE A 35 29.87 -2.78 8.11
C ILE A 35 31.31 -2.49 8.52
N ASP A 36 32.22 -3.44 8.29
CA ASP A 36 33.64 -3.21 8.17
C ASP A 36 34.21 -4.26 7.21
N GLU A 37 34.59 -3.83 6.00
CA GLU A 37 35.87 -4.19 5.34
C GLU A 37 35.99 -3.54 3.94
N GLU A 38 37.08 -2.76 3.83
CA GLU A 38 37.94 -2.35 2.71
C GLU A 38 37.39 -2.25 1.28
N LEU A 39 37.32 -1.05 0.70
CA LEU A 39 38.39 -0.33 -0.03
C LEU A 39 38.94 -1.11 -1.23
N ASP A 40 38.48 -0.72 -2.42
CA ASP A 40 39.44 -0.50 -3.50
C ASP A 40 39.02 0.65 -4.41
N THR A 41 39.95 1.60 -4.55
CA THR A 41 39.91 2.80 -5.36
C THR A 41 40.32 2.47 -6.78
N ARG A 42 39.50 2.78 -7.80
CA ARG A 42 40.00 3.06 -9.17
C ARG A 42 38.95 3.76 -10.05
N LYS A 43 39.31 5.02 -10.34
CA LYS A 43 39.13 5.84 -11.57
C LYS A 43 37.83 5.77 -12.39
N SER A 44 37.25 6.95 -12.57
CA SER A 44 36.38 7.37 -13.70
C SER A 44 36.97 6.91 -15.05
N PRO A 45 36.14 6.58 -16.05
CA PRO A 45 36.02 7.54 -17.15
C PRO A 45 34.63 7.67 -17.82
N ASN A 46 34.38 8.90 -18.26
CA ASN A 46 33.77 9.38 -19.50
C ASN A 46 32.44 8.84 -20.03
N LEU A 47 31.54 9.82 -20.17
CA LEU A 47 30.42 9.90 -21.10
C LEU A 47 30.86 9.58 -22.53
N GLY A 48 30.22 8.58 -23.13
CA GLY A 48 30.15 8.35 -24.56
C GLY A 48 28.71 7.97 -24.90
N ILE A 49 27.97 8.93 -25.44
CA ILE A 49 26.65 8.73 -26.02
C ILE A 49 26.88 8.15 -27.41
N GLU A 50 26.44 6.91 -27.65
CA GLU A 50 26.20 6.43 -29.01
C GLU A 50 25.18 5.28 -29.01
N SER A 51 24.02 5.57 -29.63
CA SER A 51 23.26 4.69 -30.53
C SER A 51 22.84 3.27 -30.03
N SER A 52 21.58 3.14 -29.60
CA SER A 52 20.89 1.84 -29.45
C SER A 52 19.56 1.77 -30.23
N GLU A 53 19.52 2.28 -31.47
CA GLU A 53 18.29 2.32 -32.28
C GLU A 53 18.00 1.02 -33.04
N ILE A 54 18.97 0.09 -33.12
CA ILE A 54 18.84 -1.16 -33.89
C ILE A 54 18.23 -2.30 -33.07
N GLU A 55 18.37 -2.29 -31.73
CA GLU A 55 17.83 -3.35 -30.86
C GLU A 55 16.30 -3.29 -30.69
N ASN A 56 15.68 -2.13 -30.88
CA ASN A 56 14.23 -1.96 -30.68
C ASN A 56 13.38 -2.51 -31.83
N LYS A 57 13.87 -2.58 -33.07
CA LYS A 57 13.06 -3.08 -34.20
C LYS A 57 12.90 -4.60 -34.21
N LEU A 58 13.98 -5.34 -33.94
CA LEU A 58 13.95 -6.82 -33.97
C LEU A 58 13.10 -7.41 -32.83
N LEU A 59 13.15 -6.78 -31.65
CA LEU A 59 12.37 -7.17 -30.48
C LEU A 59 10.86 -6.91 -30.64
N VAL A 60 10.46 -5.89 -31.40
CA VAL A 60 9.04 -5.59 -31.66
C VAL A 60 8.42 -6.62 -32.61
N THR A 61 9.15 -7.07 -33.63
CA THR A 61 8.64 -8.08 -34.59
C THR A 61 8.50 -9.46 -33.96
N THR A 62 9.42 -9.89 -33.10
CA THR A 62 9.35 -11.20 -32.42
C THR A 62 8.29 -11.24 -31.31
N ARG A 63 7.95 -10.09 -30.70
CA ARG A 63 6.90 -9.99 -29.67
C ARG A 63 5.49 -10.03 -30.24
N ARG A 64 5.30 -9.42 -31.42
CA ARG A 64 4.01 -9.47 -32.12
C ARG A 64 3.69 -10.91 -32.56
N SER A 65 4.69 -11.63 -33.08
CA SER A 65 4.49 -13.03 -33.50
C SER A 65 4.18 -14.01 -32.36
N SER A 66 4.66 -13.77 -31.13
CA SER A 66 4.36 -14.62 -29.98
C SER A 66 2.97 -14.34 -29.40
N PHE A 67 2.54 -13.07 -29.36
CA PHE A 67 1.16 -12.70 -29.01
C PHE A 67 0.17 -13.25 -30.04
N ASP A 68 0.44 -13.02 -31.33
CA ASP A 68 -0.38 -13.52 -32.44
C ASP A 68 -0.43 -15.05 -32.43
N SER A 69 0.66 -15.74 -32.05
CA SER A 69 0.69 -17.20 -31.89
C SER A 69 -0.16 -17.70 -30.73
N MET A 70 -0.14 -17.03 -29.58
CA MET A 70 -0.94 -17.38 -28.41
C MET A 70 -2.44 -17.20 -28.69
N VAL A 71 -2.78 -16.09 -29.36
CA VAL A 71 -4.15 -15.81 -29.81
C VAL A 71 -4.59 -16.82 -30.89
N ALA A 72 -3.75 -17.10 -31.88
CA ALA A 72 -4.05 -18.08 -32.93
C ALA A 72 -4.24 -19.50 -32.38
N LYS A 73 -3.51 -19.87 -31.32
CA LYS A 73 -3.62 -21.19 -30.66
C LYS A 73 -4.95 -21.34 -29.91
N SER A 74 -5.40 -20.32 -29.18
CA SER A 74 -6.68 -20.34 -28.45
C SER A 74 -7.91 -20.33 -29.39
N PHE A 75 -7.84 -19.60 -30.50
CA PHE A 75 -8.86 -19.67 -31.55
C PHE A 75 -8.88 -21.00 -32.30
N ARG A 76 -7.79 -21.76 -32.27
CA ARG A 76 -7.72 -23.13 -32.83
C ARG A 76 -8.39 -24.16 -31.91
N GLU A 77 -8.30 -23.99 -30.60
CA GLU A 77 -8.95 -24.86 -29.61
C GLU A 77 -10.48 -24.67 -29.57
N ARG A 78 -11.01 -23.47 -29.87
CA ARG A 78 -12.45 -23.26 -30.12
C ARG A 78 -12.97 -23.81 -31.46
N ARG A 79 -12.08 -24.32 -32.33
CA ARG A 79 -12.39 -24.61 -33.75
C ARG A 79 -12.72 -26.06 -34.07
N GLU A 80 -12.85 -26.95 -33.08
CA GLU A 80 -13.43 -28.28 -33.34
C GLU A 80 -14.92 -28.22 -33.73
N SER A 81 -15.58 -27.06 -33.64
CA SER A 81 -16.93 -26.86 -34.16
C SER A 81 -17.07 -25.57 -34.98
N SER A 82 -16.42 -25.48 -36.16
CA SER A 82 -16.98 -24.83 -37.37
C SER A 82 -15.91 -24.61 -38.44
N LYS A 83 -16.14 -25.21 -39.62
CA LYS A 83 -15.39 -24.91 -40.85
C LYS A 83 -16.02 -23.71 -41.55
N SER A 84 -15.25 -22.65 -41.79
CA SER A 84 -15.06 -22.03 -43.12
C SER A 84 -14.55 -20.58 -43.08
N SER A 85 -13.88 -20.21 -44.18
CA SER A 85 -13.56 -18.89 -44.76
C SER A 85 -12.26 -18.17 -44.34
N GLU A 86 -11.37 -18.01 -45.34
CA GLU A 86 -10.11 -17.27 -45.34
C GLU A 86 -10.29 -15.74 -45.38
N THR A 87 -11.52 -15.24 -45.58
CA THR A 87 -11.86 -13.81 -45.45
C THR A 87 -11.97 -13.34 -43.99
N SER A 88 -11.89 -14.27 -43.03
CA SER A 88 -12.05 -14.01 -41.59
C SER A 88 -10.77 -13.67 -40.83
N LEU A 89 -9.60 -13.62 -41.49
CA LEU A 89 -8.31 -13.35 -40.86
C LEU A 89 -8.07 -11.85 -40.63
N SER A 90 -8.39 -10.98 -41.60
CA SER A 90 -8.15 -9.53 -41.46
C SER A 90 -9.05 -8.89 -40.40
N SER A 91 -10.32 -9.31 -40.29
CA SER A 91 -11.23 -8.81 -39.25
C SER A 91 -10.84 -9.25 -37.84
N LYS A 92 -10.21 -10.42 -37.71
CA LYS A 92 -9.71 -10.93 -36.42
C LYS A 92 -8.41 -10.26 -35.99
N GLU A 93 -7.49 -10.00 -36.92
CA GLU A 93 -6.28 -9.22 -36.63
C GLU A 93 -6.60 -7.78 -36.19
N GLU A 94 -7.62 -7.17 -36.79
CA GLU A 94 -8.14 -5.86 -36.37
C GLU A 94 -8.73 -5.90 -34.95
N GLU A 95 -9.49 -6.95 -34.62
CA GLU A 95 -10.07 -7.16 -33.29
C GLU A 95 -8.99 -7.35 -32.22
N ILE A 96 -7.97 -8.15 -32.49
CA ILE A 96 -6.82 -8.37 -31.60
C ILE A 96 -6.05 -7.07 -31.37
N THR A 97 -5.79 -6.31 -32.44
CA THR A 97 -5.10 -5.01 -32.35
C THR A 97 -5.91 -4.02 -31.51
N LYS A 98 -7.24 -4.07 -31.59
CA LYS A 98 -8.12 -3.23 -30.77
C LYS A 98 -8.04 -3.60 -29.29
N ILE A 99 -8.10 -4.89 -28.98
CA ILE A 99 -7.97 -5.41 -27.60
C ILE A 99 -6.61 -5.02 -27.01
N GLU A 100 -5.51 -5.22 -27.76
CA GLU A 100 -4.17 -4.86 -27.29
C GLU A 100 -4.06 -3.36 -26.98
N LYS A 101 -4.60 -2.50 -27.85
CA LYS A 101 -4.65 -1.05 -27.61
C LYS A 101 -5.50 -0.66 -26.41
N GLU A 102 -6.61 -1.35 -26.17
CA GLU A 102 -7.46 -1.12 -25.00
C GLU A 102 -6.72 -1.47 -23.71
N ILE A 103 -6.06 -2.63 -23.68
CA ILE A 103 -5.22 -3.07 -22.55
C ILE A 103 -4.09 -2.07 -22.33
N GLU A 104 -3.37 -1.69 -23.38
CA GLU A 104 -2.31 -0.69 -23.31
C GLU A 104 -2.81 0.62 -22.72
N THR A 105 -3.90 1.17 -23.27
CA THR A 105 -4.46 2.46 -22.85
C THR A 105 -4.83 2.44 -21.38
N ASN A 106 -5.54 1.40 -20.93
CA ASN A 106 -5.95 1.26 -19.53
C ASN A 106 -4.75 1.12 -18.59
N LEU A 107 -3.80 0.25 -18.93
CA LEU A 107 -2.63 -0.02 -18.08
C LEU A 107 -1.69 1.19 -17.97
N PHE A 108 -1.50 1.96 -19.05
CA PHE A 108 -0.70 3.19 -19.00
C PHE A 108 -1.42 4.34 -18.28
N ARG A 109 -2.74 4.48 -18.47
CA ARG A 109 -3.56 5.46 -17.75
C ARG A 109 -3.51 5.21 -16.24
N GLU A 110 -3.65 3.96 -15.83
CA GLU A 110 -3.70 3.54 -14.44
C GLU A 110 -2.35 3.04 -13.89
N VAL A 111 -1.23 3.45 -14.48
CA VAL A 111 0.11 2.96 -14.11
C VAL A 111 0.44 3.09 -12.62
N ILE A 112 -0.01 4.17 -11.97
CA ILE A 112 0.18 4.39 -10.52
C ILE A 112 -0.56 3.30 -9.74
N SER A 113 -1.82 3.07 -10.08
CA SER A 113 -2.67 2.03 -9.49
C SER A 113 -2.07 0.64 -9.73
N VAL A 114 -1.62 0.33 -10.94
CA VAL A 114 -0.96 -0.96 -11.27
C VAL A 114 0.26 -1.22 -10.39
N VAL A 115 1.15 -0.23 -10.24
CA VAL A 115 2.37 -0.37 -9.43
C VAL A 115 2.04 -0.57 -7.95
N ILE A 116 1.07 0.18 -7.43
CA ILE A 116 0.64 0.06 -6.04
C ILE A 116 -0.06 -1.29 -5.80
N MET A 117 -0.95 -1.71 -6.70
CA MET A 117 -1.64 -3.00 -6.60
C MET A 117 -0.68 -4.18 -6.64
N GLU A 118 0.34 -4.14 -7.52
CA GLU A 118 1.39 -5.16 -7.55
C GLU A 118 2.11 -5.24 -6.18
N PHE A 119 2.47 -4.08 -5.63
CA PHE A 119 3.15 -3.99 -4.35
C PHE A 119 2.29 -4.48 -3.19
N GLU A 120 1.01 -4.08 -3.13
CA GLU A 120 0.08 -4.51 -2.10
C GLU A 120 -0.25 -6.00 -2.21
N THR A 121 -0.34 -6.54 -3.43
CA THR A 121 -0.50 -7.99 -3.63
C THR A 121 0.68 -8.74 -3.02
N PHE A 122 1.90 -8.23 -3.16
CA PHE A 122 3.09 -8.83 -2.56
C PHE A 122 3.15 -8.65 -1.03
N VAL A 123 2.87 -7.44 -0.52
CA VAL A 123 3.03 -7.11 0.91
C VAL A 123 1.86 -7.59 1.76
N PHE A 124 0.63 -7.45 1.25
CA PHE A 124 -0.61 -7.73 1.97
C PHE A 124 -1.39 -8.92 1.43
N LYS A 125 -0.92 -9.63 0.39
CA LYS A 125 -1.71 -10.68 -0.28
C LYS A 125 -3.11 -10.17 -0.69
N SER A 126 -3.18 -8.92 -1.13
CA SER A 126 -4.44 -8.22 -1.42
C SER A 126 -5.07 -8.57 -2.78
N GLY A 127 -4.59 -9.61 -3.48
CA GLY A 127 -5.14 -10.01 -4.78
C GLY A 127 -6.67 -10.19 -4.73
N TYR A 128 -7.18 -10.85 -3.69
CA TYR A 128 -8.62 -11.02 -3.48
C TYR A 128 -9.37 -9.68 -3.32
N LEU A 129 -8.79 -8.70 -2.60
CA LEU A 129 -9.42 -7.40 -2.40
C LEU A 129 -9.70 -6.71 -3.74
N PHE A 130 -8.74 -6.74 -4.67
CA PHE A 130 -8.85 -6.08 -5.97
C PHE A 130 -9.91 -6.71 -6.89
N LEU A 131 -10.33 -7.94 -6.60
CA LEU A 131 -11.38 -8.64 -7.34
C LEU A 131 -12.77 -8.50 -6.70
N THR A 132 -12.87 -7.82 -5.54
CA THR A 132 -14.17 -7.60 -4.89
C THR A 132 -14.95 -6.47 -5.54
N ASN A 133 -16.28 -6.60 -5.60
CA ASN A 133 -17.15 -5.52 -6.08
C ASN A 133 -16.99 -4.25 -5.24
N PHE A 134 -16.72 -4.40 -3.95
CA PHE A 134 -16.47 -3.27 -3.05
C PHE A 134 -15.26 -2.44 -3.48
N TRP A 135 -14.11 -3.07 -3.75
CA TRP A 135 -12.94 -2.32 -4.19
C TRP A 135 -13.15 -1.69 -5.56
N LEU A 136 -13.82 -2.41 -6.47
CA LEU A 136 -14.10 -1.91 -7.81
C LEU A 136 -14.94 -0.64 -7.79
N ASP A 137 -16.04 -0.65 -7.05
CA ASP A 137 -16.95 0.49 -6.99
C ASP A 137 -16.32 1.70 -6.29
N MET A 138 -15.40 1.48 -5.34
CA MET A 138 -14.87 2.54 -4.49
C MET A 138 -13.52 3.10 -4.95
N ARG A 139 -12.72 2.31 -5.67
CA ARG A 139 -11.30 2.60 -5.91
C ARG A 139 -10.84 2.38 -7.35
N SER A 140 -11.55 1.57 -8.13
CA SER A 140 -11.09 1.23 -9.48
C SER A 140 -11.43 2.33 -10.48
N ASN A 141 -10.42 2.74 -11.25
CA ASN A 141 -10.58 3.54 -12.46
C ASN A 141 -10.36 2.69 -13.73
N PHE A 142 -10.30 1.37 -13.61
CA PHE A 142 -10.22 0.48 -14.76
C PHE A 142 -11.58 0.36 -15.43
N ASP A 143 -11.60 0.52 -16.75
CA ASP A 143 -12.86 0.44 -17.53
C ASP A 143 -13.37 -1.00 -17.63
N ASN A 144 -12.49 -1.99 -17.40
CA ASN A 144 -12.78 -3.41 -17.52
C ASN A 144 -12.13 -4.20 -16.37
N ILE A 145 -12.96 -4.93 -15.61
CA ILE A 145 -12.53 -5.80 -14.51
C ILE A 145 -11.59 -6.92 -14.96
N ASP A 146 -11.72 -7.41 -16.19
CA ASP A 146 -10.86 -8.47 -16.71
C ASP A 146 -9.39 -8.03 -16.83
N ILE A 147 -9.13 -6.72 -16.89
CA ILE A 147 -7.79 -6.15 -16.80
C ILE A 147 -7.21 -6.37 -15.40
N VAL A 148 -7.98 -6.05 -14.36
CA VAL A 148 -7.56 -6.24 -12.97
C VAL A 148 -7.38 -7.73 -12.67
N LYS A 149 -8.30 -8.58 -13.15
CA LYS A 149 -8.20 -10.04 -13.05
C LYS A 149 -6.90 -10.55 -13.66
N GLY A 150 -6.59 -10.18 -14.91
CA GLY A 150 -5.35 -10.60 -15.56
C GLY A 150 -4.09 -10.16 -14.81
N LEU A 151 -4.06 -8.95 -14.28
CA LEU A 151 -2.95 -8.49 -13.44
C LEU A 151 -2.80 -9.33 -12.16
N VAL A 152 -3.90 -9.58 -11.45
CA VAL A 152 -3.91 -10.35 -10.20
C VAL A 152 -3.49 -11.80 -10.45
N ASP A 153 -4.02 -12.45 -11.50
CA ASP A 153 -3.67 -13.81 -11.89
C ASP A 153 -2.17 -13.91 -12.21
N TYR A 154 -1.64 -12.96 -12.99
CA TYR A 154 -0.21 -12.88 -13.30
C TYR A 154 0.66 -12.76 -12.04
N TRP A 155 0.29 -11.92 -11.08
CA TRP A 155 1.05 -11.77 -9.82
C TRP A 155 0.90 -12.97 -8.90
N GLY A 156 -0.26 -13.64 -8.93
CA GLY A 156 -0.52 -14.90 -8.21
C GLY A 156 0.24 -16.09 -8.80
N GLY A 157 0.72 -15.99 -10.04
CA GLY A 157 1.33 -17.10 -10.76
C GLY A 157 0.31 -18.09 -11.31
N GLU A 158 -0.94 -17.65 -11.45
CA GLU A 158 -2.04 -18.44 -11.99
C GLU A 158 -2.24 -18.08 -13.48
N GLU A 159 -2.56 -19.09 -14.29
CA GLU A 159 -2.98 -18.86 -15.68
C GLU A 159 -4.51 -18.78 -15.71
N SER A 160 -5.04 -17.69 -16.26
CA SER A 160 -6.47 -17.53 -16.43
C SER A 160 -7.00 -18.49 -17.50
N GLU A 161 -8.05 -19.24 -17.17
CA GLU A 161 -8.82 -20.03 -18.16
C GLU A 161 -9.50 -19.12 -19.20
N ASP A 162 -9.83 -17.89 -18.81
CA ASP A 162 -10.43 -16.89 -19.69
C ASP A 162 -9.37 -16.24 -20.58
N LEU A 163 -9.73 -16.04 -21.86
CA LEU A 163 -8.84 -15.48 -22.88
C LEU A 163 -8.41 -14.04 -22.55
N TYR A 164 -9.35 -13.15 -22.22
CA TYR A 164 -9.04 -11.72 -22.05
C TYR A 164 -8.07 -11.46 -20.89
N PRO A 165 -8.30 -11.98 -19.65
CA PRO A 165 -7.31 -11.85 -18.58
C PRO A 165 -5.95 -12.47 -18.94
N SER A 166 -5.93 -13.59 -19.66
CA SER A 166 -4.68 -14.19 -20.15
C SER A 166 -3.92 -13.28 -21.13
N LEU A 167 -4.62 -12.54 -22.00
CA LEU A 167 -4.00 -11.55 -22.87
C LEU A 167 -3.44 -10.36 -22.08
N VAL A 168 -4.14 -9.93 -21.03
CA VAL A 168 -3.66 -8.88 -20.11
C VAL A 168 -2.38 -9.32 -19.40
N SER A 169 -2.37 -10.54 -18.85
CA SER A 169 -1.19 -11.14 -18.21
C SER A 169 0.01 -11.18 -19.15
N PHE A 170 -0.21 -11.62 -20.39
CA PHE A 170 0.82 -11.66 -21.41
C PHE A 170 1.33 -10.25 -21.75
N PHE A 171 0.42 -9.32 -22.02
CA PHE A 171 0.77 -7.94 -22.36
C PHE A 171 1.59 -7.30 -21.23
N TYR A 172 1.13 -7.42 -19.98
CA TYR A 172 1.83 -6.89 -18.82
C TYR A 172 3.22 -7.53 -18.67
N LYS A 173 3.35 -8.85 -18.82
CA LYS A 173 4.64 -9.55 -18.78
C LYS A 173 5.65 -8.99 -19.78
N GLU A 174 5.21 -8.77 -21.02
CA GLU A 174 6.08 -8.28 -22.10
C GLU A 174 6.37 -6.77 -21.99
N ASN A 175 5.43 -5.99 -21.44
CA ASN A 175 5.51 -4.52 -21.40
C ASN A 175 5.82 -3.93 -20.02
N MET A 176 5.97 -4.74 -18.96
CA MET A 176 6.12 -4.26 -17.56
C MET A 176 7.22 -3.20 -17.41
N LYS A 177 8.34 -3.37 -18.13
CA LYS A 177 9.47 -2.45 -18.05
C LYS A 177 9.09 -1.10 -18.65
N ARG A 178 8.48 -1.11 -19.84
CA ARG A 178 8.03 0.10 -20.55
C ARG A 178 7.00 0.86 -19.72
N LEU A 179 6.03 0.14 -19.18
CA LEU A 179 4.98 0.69 -18.32
C LEU A 179 5.55 1.33 -17.06
N LYS A 180 6.44 0.64 -16.33
CA LYS A 180 7.06 1.21 -15.12
C LYS A 180 8.02 2.36 -15.42
N MET A 181 8.70 2.34 -16.57
CA MET A 181 9.55 3.45 -17.02
C MET A 181 8.76 4.72 -17.36
N TYR A 182 7.48 4.60 -17.73
CA TYR A 182 6.61 5.76 -17.93
C TYR A 182 6.44 6.56 -16.63
N LEU A 183 6.35 5.87 -15.48
CA LEU A 183 6.27 6.50 -14.17
C LEU A 183 7.66 6.87 -13.59
N TYR A 184 8.63 5.96 -13.69
CA TYR A 184 10.00 6.16 -13.21
C TYR A 184 11.02 5.73 -14.27
N PRO A 185 11.55 6.68 -15.08
CA PRO A 185 12.41 6.37 -16.24
C PRO A 185 13.68 5.57 -15.91
N SER A 186 14.20 5.69 -14.68
CA SER A 186 15.38 4.95 -14.21
C SER A 186 15.06 3.56 -13.65
N PHE A 187 13.82 3.08 -13.82
CA PHE A 187 13.41 1.74 -13.44
C PHE A 187 14.23 0.68 -14.19
N ASP A 188 14.73 -0.29 -13.42
CA ASP A 188 15.40 -1.48 -13.95
C ASP A 188 14.66 -2.71 -13.42
N LYS A 189 14.59 -3.77 -14.21
CA LYS A 189 14.04 -5.05 -13.77
C LYS A 189 15.03 -5.79 -12.88
N LYS A 190 16.34 -5.55 -13.05
CA LYS A 190 17.38 -6.20 -12.26
C LYS A 190 17.42 -5.64 -10.84
N LEU A 191 17.50 -6.53 -9.85
CA LEU A 191 17.70 -6.17 -8.45
C LEU A 191 19.00 -5.39 -8.30
N LYS A 192 18.93 -4.21 -7.70
CA LYS A 192 20.09 -3.37 -7.42
C LYS A 192 20.52 -3.57 -5.96
N PRO A 193 21.83 -3.52 -5.67
CA PRO A 193 22.30 -3.56 -4.29
C PRO A 193 21.83 -2.32 -3.51
N LYS A 194 21.59 -2.47 -2.20
CA LYS A 194 21.12 -1.41 -1.28
C LYS A 194 21.82 -0.06 -1.47
N LYS A 195 23.15 -0.05 -1.62
CA LYS A 195 23.95 1.17 -1.82
C LYS A 195 23.58 1.93 -3.11
N LYS A 196 23.23 1.20 -4.17
CA LYS A 196 22.77 1.74 -5.45
C LYS A 196 21.34 2.27 -5.34
N LEU A 197 20.43 1.52 -4.70
CA LEU A 197 19.06 1.99 -4.43
C LEU A 197 19.05 3.32 -3.66
N LEU A 198 19.86 3.44 -2.61
CA LEU A 198 19.99 4.69 -1.86
C LEU A 198 20.61 5.81 -2.71
N LYS A 199 21.53 5.49 -3.62
CA LYS A 199 22.07 6.46 -4.60
C LYS A 199 20.96 6.98 -5.50
N ASP A 200 20.16 6.06 -6.05
CA ASP A 200 19.03 6.39 -6.92
C ASP A 200 18.03 7.29 -6.22
N PHE A 201 17.75 7.07 -4.92
CA PHE A 201 16.93 7.98 -4.10
C PHE A 201 17.46 9.40 -4.03
N LEU A 202 18.74 9.56 -3.69
CA LEU A 202 19.37 10.87 -3.60
C LEU A 202 19.27 11.65 -4.93
N TYR A 203 19.48 10.98 -6.06
CA TYR A 203 19.44 11.61 -7.37
C TYR A 203 18.02 11.88 -7.88
N ASN A 204 17.01 11.15 -7.39
CA ASN A 204 15.63 11.22 -7.89
C ASN A 204 14.63 11.78 -6.87
N ALA A 205 15.09 12.33 -5.74
CA ALA A 205 14.23 12.95 -4.73
C ALA A 205 13.34 14.07 -5.32
N TYR A 206 13.80 14.79 -6.35
CA TYR A 206 13.03 15.81 -7.07
C TYR A 206 11.76 15.30 -7.76
N ARG A 207 11.61 13.98 -7.93
CA ARG A 207 10.42 13.37 -8.53
C ARG A 207 9.28 13.16 -7.53
N LEU A 208 9.57 13.28 -6.24
CA LEU A 208 8.59 13.13 -5.17
C LEU A 208 7.95 14.50 -4.94
N SER A 209 6.63 14.59 -5.11
CA SER A 209 5.90 15.84 -4.93
C SER A 209 5.00 15.74 -3.70
N CYS A 210 5.04 16.78 -2.87
CA CYS A 210 4.19 16.87 -1.68
C CYS A 210 2.70 17.00 -2.03
N GLN A 211 2.36 17.32 -3.28
CA GLN A 211 1.00 17.46 -3.76
C GLN A 211 0.33 16.12 -4.14
N ASP A 212 1.13 15.09 -4.43
CA ASP A 212 0.65 13.78 -4.84
C ASP A 212 1.40 12.66 -4.09
N SER A 213 0.89 12.36 -2.89
CA SER A 213 1.48 11.33 -2.02
C SER A 213 1.41 9.93 -2.63
N LYS A 214 0.36 9.64 -3.42
CA LYS A 214 0.12 8.34 -4.04
C LYS A 214 1.10 8.08 -5.17
N LYS A 215 1.31 9.05 -6.05
CA LYS A 215 2.35 8.97 -7.08
C LYS A 215 3.74 8.87 -6.48
N SER A 216 4.01 9.64 -5.42
CA SER A 216 5.29 9.57 -4.70
C SER A 216 5.53 8.18 -4.10
N LEU A 217 4.51 7.55 -3.49
CA LEU A 217 4.58 6.16 -3.04
C LEU A 217 4.92 5.20 -4.19
N ALA A 218 4.23 5.31 -5.32
CA ALA A 218 4.49 4.44 -6.48
C ALA A 218 5.92 4.60 -7.02
N ILE A 219 6.45 5.83 -7.07
CA ILE A 219 7.84 6.08 -7.46
C ILE A 219 8.82 5.45 -6.46
N LEU A 220 8.57 5.57 -5.15
CA LEU A 220 9.40 4.94 -4.11
C LEU A 220 9.39 3.40 -4.21
N ILE A 221 8.22 2.80 -4.48
CA ILE A 221 8.09 1.36 -4.73
C ILE A 221 8.98 0.94 -5.92
N LEU A 222 8.90 1.66 -7.04
CA LEU A 222 9.72 1.37 -8.23
C LEU A 222 11.21 1.57 -7.99
N MET A 223 11.56 2.60 -7.23
CA MET A 223 12.93 2.96 -6.91
C MET A 223 13.61 1.90 -6.04
N PHE A 224 12.90 1.37 -5.04
CA PHE A 224 13.44 0.42 -4.06
C PHE A 224 13.16 -1.06 -4.37
N GLN A 225 12.46 -1.38 -5.47
CA GLN A 225 12.43 -2.70 -6.11
C GLN A 225 12.22 -3.91 -5.17
N ARG A 226 11.30 -3.80 -4.19
CA ARG A 226 10.96 -4.81 -3.13
C ARG A 226 11.69 -4.69 -1.79
N GLU A 227 12.59 -3.72 -1.60
CA GLU A 227 13.17 -3.42 -0.28
C GLU A 227 12.13 -2.70 0.61
N VAL A 228 11.19 -3.45 1.18
CA VAL A 228 10.02 -2.92 1.92
C VAL A 228 10.43 -1.97 3.04
N ASN A 229 11.52 -2.27 3.76
CA ASN A 229 12.04 -1.39 4.81
C ASN A 229 12.54 -0.04 4.27
N LEU A 230 13.16 -0.01 3.09
CA LEU A 230 13.58 1.24 2.46
C LEU A 230 12.38 2.02 1.93
N ILE A 231 11.39 1.33 1.34
CA ILE A 231 10.13 1.97 0.91
C ILE A 231 9.44 2.59 2.12
N TYR A 232 9.31 1.85 3.23
CA TYR A 232 8.72 2.35 4.49
C TYR A 232 9.46 3.57 5.00
N THR A 233 10.78 3.47 5.17
CA THR A 233 11.59 4.52 5.77
C THR A 233 11.59 5.79 4.91
N SER A 234 11.74 5.63 3.59
CA SER A 234 11.74 6.75 2.65
C SER A 234 10.36 7.40 2.52
N TYR A 235 9.28 6.60 2.55
CA TYR A 235 7.92 7.12 2.50
C TYR A 235 7.51 7.81 3.80
N LEU A 236 7.90 7.27 4.96
CA LEU A 236 7.67 7.94 6.24
C LEU A 236 8.43 9.29 6.30
N LEU A 237 9.68 9.32 5.86
CA LEU A 237 10.44 10.57 5.72
C LEU A 237 9.70 11.56 4.82
N PHE A 238 9.23 11.12 3.65
CA PHE A 238 8.44 11.93 2.72
C PHE A 238 7.16 12.49 3.37
N LEU A 239 6.36 11.63 4.00
CA LEU A 239 5.10 12.01 4.62
C LEU A 239 5.31 13.03 5.73
N ILE A 240 6.26 12.79 6.63
CA ILE A 240 6.58 13.70 7.72
C ILE A 240 7.08 15.04 7.16
N SER A 241 7.98 15.01 6.19
CA SER A 241 8.56 16.20 5.57
C SER A 241 7.47 17.07 4.95
N CYS A 242 6.62 16.49 4.11
CA CYS A 242 5.55 17.20 3.41
C CYS A 242 4.39 17.63 4.33
N SER A 243 4.25 17.02 5.50
CA SER A 243 3.21 17.36 6.48
C SER A 243 3.69 18.33 7.56
N HIS A 244 5.00 18.57 7.70
CA HIS A 244 5.51 19.40 8.79
C HIS A 244 5.16 20.88 8.59
N LYS A 245 4.66 21.54 9.63
CA LYS A 245 4.12 22.92 9.53
C LYS A 245 5.14 23.96 9.08
N ASP A 246 6.40 23.80 9.48
CA ASP A 246 7.48 24.73 9.12
C ASP A 246 7.91 24.62 7.64
N PHE A 247 7.51 23.55 6.94
CA PHE A 247 7.85 23.32 5.53
C PHE A 247 6.64 23.53 4.60
N TYR A 248 5.65 24.30 5.07
CA TYR A 248 4.47 24.62 4.29
C TYR A 248 4.86 25.23 2.93
N GLN A 249 4.23 24.74 1.85
CA GLN A 249 4.46 25.16 0.46
C GLN A 249 5.83 24.79 -0.14
N MET A 250 6.70 24.09 0.60
CA MET A 250 7.95 23.56 0.04
C MET A 250 7.74 22.21 -0.65
N GLU A 251 8.48 21.94 -1.71
CA GLU A 251 8.50 20.61 -2.32
C GLU A 251 9.51 19.69 -1.60
N PHE A 252 9.28 18.38 -1.67
CA PHE A 252 10.05 17.39 -0.89
C PHE A 252 11.56 17.52 -1.08
N VAL A 253 12.02 17.81 -2.31
CA VAL A 253 13.46 17.92 -2.60
C VAL A 253 14.13 19.07 -1.85
N GLU A 254 13.44 20.20 -1.69
CA GLU A 254 13.94 21.38 -0.98
C GLU A 254 14.05 21.06 0.51
N ILE A 255 12.98 20.47 1.07
CA ILE A 255 12.92 20.03 2.46
C ILE A 255 14.03 19.00 2.73
N PHE A 256 14.22 18.05 1.82
CA PHE A 256 15.26 17.03 1.95
C PHE A 256 16.66 17.63 1.98
N GLN A 257 16.94 18.68 1.20
CA GLN A 257 18.21 19.41 1.29
C GLN A 257 18.37 20.11 2.64
N LEU A 258 17.32 20.77 3.15
CA LEU A 258 17.34 21.38 4.49
C LEU A 258 17.66 20.33 5.57
N ILE A 259 17.04 19.15 5.49
CA ILE A 259 17.29 18.03 6.41
C ILE A 259 18.75 17.57 6.32
N LEU A 260 19.30 17.37 5.11
CA LEU A 260 20.66 16.89 4.94
C LEU A 260 21.71 17.86 5.50
N HIS A 261 21.49 19.17 5.36
CA HIS A 261 22.37 20.21 5.86
C HIS A 261 22.03 20.69 7.28
N ASN A 262 20.96 20.15 7.88
CA ASN A 262 20.33 20.61 9.12
C ASN A 262 20.13 22.15 9.17
N THR A 263 19.76 22.75 8.04
CA THR A 263 19.42 24.18 7.97
C THR A 263 18.12 24.40 8.75
N ASP A 264 18.05 25.48 9.54
CA ASP A 264 16.91 25.82 10.40
C ASP A 264 16.45 24.68 11.33
N PHE A 265 17.41 23.84 11.75
CA PHE A 265 17.17 22.66 12.58
C PHE A 265 16.20 21.65 11.94
N ALA A 266 16.13 21.59 10.61
CA ALA A 266 15.21 20.73 9.89
C ALA A 266 15.40 19.24 10.19
N GLU A 267 16.63 18.77 10.36
CA GLU A 267 16.90 17.39 10.76
C GLU A 267 16.31 17.09 12.13
N ASP A 268 16.58 17.96 13.11
CA ASP A 268 16.12 17.79 14.49
C ASP A 268 14.60 17.78 14.57
N LYS A 269 13.93 18.67 13.82
CA LYS A 269 12.46 18.72 13.71
C LYS A 269 11.89 17.41 13.19
N ILE A 270 12.45 16.86 12.11
CA ILE A 270 11.98 15.62 11.50
C ILE A 270 12.27 14.41 12.39
N VAL A 271 13.50 14.30 12.91
CA VAL A 271 13.92 13.18 13.77
C VAL A 271 13.15 13.17 15.09
N SER A 272 12.68 14.32 15.60
CA SER A 272 11.87 14.39 16.83
C SER A 272 10.54 13.65 16.76
N ILE A 273 10.02 13.40 15.55
CA ILE A 273 8.73 12.73 15.30
C ILE A 273 8.85 11.45 14.47
N ALA A 274 9.97 11.24 13.82
CA ALA A 274 10.23 10.04 13.06
C ALA A 274 10.73 8.89 13.95
N ASP A 275 10.81 7.69 13.39
CA ASP A 275 11.42 6.55 14.05
C ASP A 275 12.95 6.49 13.84
N LYS A 276 13.60 5.54 14.51
CA LYS A 276 15.04 5.31 14.40
C LYS A 276 15.48 4.93 12.98
N ASN A 277 14.59 4.36 12.16
CA ASN A 277 14.92 3.98 10.79
C ASN A 277 15.13 5.23 9.94
N VAL A 278 14.27 6.23 10.07
CA VAL A 278 14.42 7.52 9.38
C VAL A 278 15.70 8.24 9.81
N GLU A 279 16.00 8.28 11.11
CA GLU A 279 17.24 8.86 11.62
C GLU A 279 18.48 8.16 11.00
N THR A 280 18.48 6.83 10.97
CA THR A 280 19.56 6.03 10.37
C THR A 280 19.70 6.29 8.87
N PHE A 281 18.57 6.46 8.18
CA PHE A 281 18.51 6.75 6.75
C PHE A 281 19.09 8.13 6.43
N ILE A 282 18.76 9.16 7.21
CA ILE A 282 19.34 10.51 7.07
C ILE A 282 20.86 10.47 7.30
N LYS A 283 21.30 9.84 8.40
CA LYS A 283 22.74 9.69 8.72
C LYS A 283 23.52 9.01 7.60
N PHE A 284 22.94 8.01 6.93
CA PHE A 284 23.56 7.37 5.77
C PHE A 284 23.88 8.38 4.65
N PHE A 285 22.93 9.28 4.32
CA PHE A 285 23.13 10.27 3.26
C PHE A 285 24.15 11.33 3.65
N LYS A 286 24.10 11.84 4.88
CA LYS A 286 25.10 12.80 5.39
C LYS A 286 26.52 12.23 5.31
N LYS A 287 26.72 10.99 5.77
CA LYS A 287 28.02 10.29 5.67
C LYS A 287 28.48 10.14 4.21
N LYS A 288 27.56 9.81 3.30
CA LYS A 288 27.86 9.59 1.89
C LYS A 288 28.21 10.88 1.13
N LEU A 289 27.56 11.98 1.48
CA LEU A 289 27.81 13.30 0.92
C LEU A 289 29.00 14.03 1.58
N LYS A 290 29.62 13.41 2.59
CA LYS A 290 30.67 14.04 3.42
C LYS A 290 30.19 15.37 4.02
N ILE A 291 28.92 15.43 4.39
CA ILE A 291 28.39 16.56 5.14
C ILE A 291 28.89 16.37 6.57
N GLU A 292 29.89 17.17 6.94
CA GLU A 292 30.39 17.24 8.31
C GLU A 292 29.22 17.58 9.25
N HIS A 293 29.25 17.02 10.46
CA HIS A 293 28.26 17.36 11.48
C HIS A 293 28.23 18.89 11.63
N SER A 294 27.13 19.52 11.21
CA SER A 294 26.91 20.92 11.50
C SER A 294 27.01 21.07 13.01
N ASN A 295 27.99 21.87 13.44
CA ASN A 295 28.25 22.19 14.84
C ASN A 295 27.06 22.96 15.40
N LEU A 296 25.97 22.27 15.70
CA LEU A 296 24.81 22.81 16.39
C LEU A 296 24.69 22.10 17.74
N PRO A 297 24.40 22.85 18.82
CA PRO A 297 24.41 22.31 20.17
C PRO A 297 23.36 21.20 20.29
N SER A 298 23.83 20.02 20.69
CA SER A 298 23.05 18.77 20.87
C SER A 298 21.95 18.83 21.95
N ASN A 299 21.70 19.99 22.55
CA ASN A 299 20.93 20.14 23.77
C ASN A 299 19.61 20.93 23.64
N ASN A 300 19.29 21.46 22.47
CA ASN A 300 17.94 21.99 22.26
C ASN A 300 17.03 20.84 21.84
N LYS A 301 16.40 20.18 22.83
CA LYS A 301 15.20 19.38 22.54
C LYS A 301 14.14 20.32 21.98
N ILE A 302 14.11 20.48 20.66
CA ILE A 302 13.07 21.22 19.96
C ILE A 302 11.79 20.40 20.13
N LYS A 303 11.05 20.67 21.21
CA LYS A 303 9.70 20.15 21.38
C LYS A 303 8.76 21.06 20.61
N THR A 304 8.61 20.77 19.33
CA THR A 304 7.56 21.39 18.53
C THR A 304 6.23 20.80 18.97
N LEU A 305 5.39 21.58 19.63
CA LEU A 305 4.01 21.16 19.90
C LEU A 305 3.29 21.04 18.54
N ASN A 306 2.63 19.91 18.31
CA ASN A 306 1.83 19.62 17.12
C ASN A 306 2.58 19.99 15.82
N PRO A 307 3.63 19.23 15.46
CA PRO A 307 4.54 19.62 14.38
C PRO A 307 3.94 19.45 12.98
N LEU A 308 2.85 18.70 12.84
CA LEU A 308 2.20 18.40 11.57
C LEU A 308 1.06 19.37 11.29
N ASN A 309 0.96 19.84 10.05
CA ASN A 309 -0.09 20.74 9.59
C ASN A 309 -1.37 19.96 9.25
N MET A 310 -2.11 19.60 10.30
CA MET A 310 -3.35 18.84 10.20
C MET A 310 -4.59 19.71 9.92
N HIS A 311 -4.47 21.05 9.95
CA HIS A 311 -5.59 21.96 9.74
C HIS A 311 -6.15 21.95 8.31
N LYS A 312 -5.45 21.31 7.36
CA LYS A 312 -5.89 21.12 5.97
C LYS A 312 -6.83 19.94 5.76
N ILE A 313 -7.04 19.14 6.80
CA ILE A 313 -7.88 17.95 6.71
C ILE A 313 -9.32 18.37 6.89
N ASP A 314 -10.14 18.10 5.87
CA ASP A 314 -11.58 18.08 6.02
C ASP A 314 -11.93 16.76 6.74
N PHE A 315 -12.22 16.85 8.03
CA PHE A 315 -12.44 15.66 8.87
C PHE A 315 -13.70 14.87 8.51
N GLU A 316 -14.69 15.47 7.85
CA GLU A 316 -15.89 14.74 7.43
C GLU A 316 -15.59 13.89 6.19
N ILE A 317 -14.93 14.48 5.20
CA ILE A 317 -14.51 13.77 3.98
C ILE A 317 -13.45 12.71 4.31
N PHE A 318 -12.45 13.09 5.11
CA PHE A 318 -11.43 12.17 5.59
C PHE A 318 -12.05 11.01 6.37
N GLY A 319 -13.02 11.30 7.25
CA GLY A 319 -13.73 10.28 8.04
C GLY A 319 -14.43 9.24 7.17
N LEU A 320 -15.14 9.67 6.12
CA LEU A 320 -15.76 8.74 5.18
C LEU A 320 -14.72 7.84 4.49
N ASN A 321 -13.66 8.44 3.93
CA ASN A 321 -12.59 7.71 3.25
C ASN A 321 -11.83 6.76 4.18
N PHE A 322 -11.63 7.17 5.43
CA PHE A 322 -11.03 6.36 6.48
C PHE A 322 -11.92 5.16 6.81
N CYS A 323 -13.22 5.37 7.00
CA CYS A 323 -14.17 4.28 7.22
C CYS A 323 -14.15 3.26 6.08
N GLU A 324 -14.15 3.70 4.82
CA GLU A 324 -14.05 2.80 3.66
C GLU A 324 -12.74 2.03 3.64
N SER A 325 -11.63 2.69 3.98
CA SER A 325 -10.33 2.03 4.11
C SER A 325 -10.32 0.96 5.21
N LEU A 326 -11.02 1.20 6.33
CA LEU A 326 -11.20 0.19 7.38
C LEU A 326 -12.01 -1.02 6.89
N LEU A 327 -13.03 -0.79 6.05
CA LEU A 327 -13.78 -1.87 5.40
C LEU A 327 -12.88 -2.67 4.44
N GLU A 328 -11.99 -2.03 3.67
CA GLU A 328 -11.00 -2.74 2.84
C GLU A 328 -10.06 -3.60 3.70
N ILE A 329 -9.53 -3.05 4.81
CA ILE A 329 -8.68 -3.81 5.75
C ILE A 329 -9.44 -5.04 6.28
N SER A 330 -10.74 -4.90 6.51
CA SER A 330 -11.57 -6.02 6.97
C SER A 330 -11.71 -7.15 5.95
N ILE A 331 -11.53 -6.88 4.65
CA ILE A 331 -11.52 -7.91 3.61
C ILE A 331 -10.19 -8.69 3.67
N LEU A 332 -9.11 -8.03 4.11
CA LEU A 332 -7.77 -8.60 4.28
C LEU A 332 -7.60 -9.41 5.60
N LYS A 333 -8.69 -9.79 6.28
CA LYS A 333 -8.77 -10.38 7.64
C LYS A 333 -7.76 -11.47 8.02
N ASN A 334 -7.20 -12.21 7.06
CA ASN A 334 -6.29 -13.33 7.30
C ASN A 334 -4.81 -12.99 7.08
N VAL A 335 -4.49 -11.72 6.84
CA VAL A 335 -3.13 -11.29 6.55
C VAL A 335 -2.50 -10.77 7.83
N ILE A 336 -1.50 -11.50 8.34
CA ILE A 336 -0.65 -11.00 9.42
C ILE A 336 0.32 -10.01 8.78
N PHE A 337 0.05 -8.72 8.93
CA PHE A 337 1.00 -7.66 8.56
C PHE A 337 1.37 -6.84 9.79
N LEU A 338 2.61 -6.36 9.83
CA LEU A 338 3.06 -5.42 10.84
C LEU A 338 2.25 -4.13 10.69
N TYR A 339 1.70 -3.59 11.79
CA TYR A 339 0.93 -2.35 11.76
C TYR A 339 1.69 -1.18 11.13
N ASN A 340 3.02 -1.20 11.18
CA ASN A 340 3.86 -0.21 10.52
C ASN A 340 3.66 -0.17 8.99
N TYR A 341 3.25 -1.28 8.36
CA TYR A 341 3.01 -1.31 6.91
C TYR A 341 1.65 -0.77 6.51
N LEU A 342 0.70 -0.54 7.43
CA LEU A 342 -0.57 0.12 7.11
C LEU A 342 -0.38 1.51 6.48
N ILE A 343 0.77 2.14 6.71
CA ILE A 343 1.13 3.39 6.04
C ILE A 343 1.10 3.27 4.51
N PHE A 344 1.39 2.09 3.95
CA PHE A 344 1.32 1.86 2.51
C PHE A 344 -0.13 1.77 2.03
N LEU A 345 -0.98 1.05 2.78
CA LEU A 345 -2.39 0.94 2.46
C LEU A 345 -3.08 2.30 2.56
N PHE A 346 -2.85 3.06 3.62
CA PHE A 346 -3.38 4.41 3.71
C PHE A 346 -2.75 5.33 2.66
N GLY A 347 -1.46 5.19 2.38
CA GLY A 347 -0.74 5.93 1.35
C GLY A 347 -1.27 5.73 -0.08
N SER A 348 -1.93 4.61 -0.35
CA SER A 348 -2.58 4.35 -1.63
C SER A 348 -4.06 4.77 -1.67
N ARG A 349 -4.68 5.08 -0.53
CA ARG A 349 -6.08 5.55 -0.46
C ARG A 349 -6.18 7.06 -0.29
N PHE A 350 -5.27 7.69 0.45
CA PHE A 350 -5.29 9.13 0.70
C PHE A 350 -4.32 9.89 -0.21
N SER A 351 -4.74 11.08 -0.65
CA SER A 351 -3.95 11.93 -1.55
C SER A 351 -3.08 12.93 -0.80
N LYS A 352 -3.36 13.19 0.49
CA LYS A 352 -2.60 14.13 1.31
C LYS A 352 -1.69 13.40 2.30
N PRO A 353 -0.41 13.81 2.43
CA PRO A 353 0.51 13.24 3.41
C PRO A 353 -0.01 13.22 4.85
N GLU A 354 -0.67 14.31 5.27
CA GLU A 354 -1.21 14.48 6.61
C GLU A 354 -2.36 13.50 6.92
N GLU A 355 -3.19 13.18 5.92
CA GLU A 355 -4.28 12.19 6.03
C GLU A 355 -3.72 10.77 6.24
N VAL A 356 -2.62 10.43 5.57
CA VAL A 356 -1.94 9.13 5.73
C VAL A 356 -1.38 9.00 7.14
N LEU A 357 -0.71 10.04 7.65
CA LEU A 357 -0.12 10.03 8.99
C LEU A 357 -1.20 9.90 10.06
N ILE A 358 -2.24 10.73 10.01
CA ILE A 358 -3.28 10.69 11.04
C ILE A 358 -4.10 9.38 10.99
N ALA A 359 -4.39 8.83 9.79
CA ALA A 359 -5.04 7.52 9.68
C ALA A 359 -4.20 6.41 10.32
N THR A 360 -2.87 6.44 10.10
CA THR A 360 -1.92 5.50 10.70
C THR A 360 -1.89 5.65 12.22
N ASP A 361 -1.83 6.87 12.75
CA ASP A 361 -1.80 7.14 14.18
C ASP A 361 -3.12 6.77 14.88
N MET A 362 -4.26 7.04 14.24
CA MET A 362 -5.57 6.62 14.76
C MET A 362 -5.67 5.09 14.85
N PHE A 363 -5.23 4.37 13.81
CA PHE A 363 -5.25 2.91 13.81
C PHE A 363 -4.31 2.33 14.87
N LYS A 364 -3.07 2.86 14.94
CA LYS A 364 -2.05 2.42 15.90
C LYS A 364 -2.44 2.72 17.36
N PHE A 365 -3.14 3.81 17.60
CA PHE A 365 -3.65 4.11 18.95
C PHE A 365 -4.61 3.01 19.42
N VAL A 366 -5.57 2.62 18.58
CA VAL A 366 -6.57 1.60 18.95
C VAL A 366 -5.96 0.21 19.01
N SER A 367 -4.93 -0.09 18.20
CA SER A 367 -4.25 -1.40 18.25
C SER A 367 -3.57 -1.71 19.59
N SER A 368 -3.29 -0.70 20.41
CA SER A 368 -2.79 -0.91 21.77
C SER A 368 -3.79 -1.63 22.71
N SER A 369 -5.08 -1.59 22.37
CA SER A 369 -6.18 -2.07 23.22
C SER A 369 -6.92 -3.28 22.62
N ALA A 370 -6.48 -3.77 21.46
CA ALA A 370 -7.15 -4.83 20.71
C ALA A 370 -6.15 -5.90 20.26
N THR A 371 -6.62 -7.14 20.14
CA THR A 371 -5.78 -8.29 19.81
C THR A 371 -5.81 -8.64 18.32
N THR A 372 -6.89 -8.30 17.63
CA THR A 372 -7.06 -8.58 16.20
C THR A 372 -7.37 -7.33 15.39
N THR A 373 -6.99 -7.33 14.11
CA THR A 373 -7.34 -6.27 13.14
C THR A 373 -8.85 -6.03 13.08
N THR A 374 -9.65 -7.09 13.19
CA THR A 374 -11.11 -6.98 13.20
C THR A 374 -11.64 -6.27 14.45
N GLU A 375 -11.07 -6.55 15.63
CA GLU A 375 -11.41 -5.82 16.86
C GLU A 375 -11.06 -4.34 16.75
N ILE A 376 -9.90 -4.01 16.18
CA ILE A 376 -9.47 -2.62 15.97
C ILE A 376 -10.48 -1.87 15.09
N ILE A 377 -10.84 -2.45 13.95
CA ILE A 377 -11.83 -1.87 13.04
C ILE A 377 -13.17 -1.67 13.76
N ALA A 378 -13.64 -2.69 14.47
CA ALA A 378 -14.92 -2.62 15.16
C ALA A 378 -14.93 -1.54 16.27
N MET A 379 -13.82 -1.41 17.02
CA MET A 379 -13.65 -0.35 18.00
C MET A 379 -13.65 1.05 17.37
N LEU A 380 -12.96 1.23 16.23
CA LEU A 380 -12.93 2.51 15.53
C LEU A 380 -14.31 2.92 14.99
N LEU A 381 -15.03 1.96 14.41
CA LEU A 381 -16.33 2.21 13.80
C LEU A 381 -17.43 2.45 14.85
N PHE A 382 -17.54 1.59 15.87
CA PHE A 382 -18.76 1.50 16.70
C PHE A 382 -18.57 1.87 18.17
N ASN A 383 -17.33 1.90 18.70
CA ASN A 383 -17.13 2.14 20.12
C ASN A 383 -16.95 3.64 20.43
N GLU A 384 -17.93 4.24 21.10
CA GLU A 384 -17.90 5.66 21.47
C GLU A 384 -16.90 6.00 22.57
N SER A 385 -16.62 5.07 23.48
CA SER A 385 -15.57 5.27 24.49
C SER A 385 -14.18 5.33 23.84
N THR A 386 -13.91 4.42 22.90
CA THR A 386 -12.69 4.44 22.07
C THR A 386 -12.61 5.73 21.28
N PHE A 387 -13.71 6.18 20.66
CA PHE A 387 -13.71 7.42 19.89
C PHE A 387 -13.44 8.64 20.78
N THR A 388 -13.99 8.68 22.00
CA THR A 388 -13.72 9.76 22.96
C THR A 388 -12.25 9.80 23.39
N SER A 389 -11.65 8.64 23.65
CA SER A 389 -10.21 8.53 23.92
C SER A 389 -9.37 8.93 22.71
N LEU A 390 -9.79 8.55 21.50
CA LEU A 390 -9.12 8.90 20.25
C LEU A 390 -9.13 10.42 20.01
N LYS A 391 -10.27 11.09 20.22
CA LYS A 391 -10.37 12.57 20.15
C LYS A 391 -9.35 13.25 21.04
N SER A 392 -9.33 12.84 22.31
CA SER A 392 -8.40 13.39 23.31
C SER A 392 -6.94 13.16 22.89
N LYS A 393 -6.63 11.95 22.37
CA LYS A 393 -5.30 11.60 21.91
C LYS A 393 -4.86 12.40 20.69
N MET A 394 -5.71 12.54 19.68
CA MET A 394 -5.40 13.28 18.45
C MET A 394 -5.24 14.78 18.74
N PHE A 395 -6.05 15.35 19.65
CA PHE A 395 -5.86 16.73 20.11
C PHE A 395 -4.49 16.92 20.78
N LEU A 396 -4.07 15.98 21.64
CA LEU A 396 -2.77 16.04 22.32
C LEU A 396 -1.57 15.83 21.38
N LEU A 397 -1.69 14.96 20.37
CA LEU A 397 -0.58 14.64 19.46
C LEU A 397 -0.43 15.65 18.32
N HIS A 398 -1.56 16.13 17.80
CA HIS A 398 -1.62 16.88 16.55
C HIS A 398 -2.34 18.22 16.66
N GLY A 399 -2.94 18.55 17.81
CA GLY A 399 -3.63 19.84 18.00
C GLY A 399 -4.92 19.97 17.22
N VAL A 400 -5.54 18.86 16.84
CA VAL A 400 -6.77 18.86 16.03
C VAL A 400 -7.94 18.23 16.75
N ASP A 401 -9.11 18.82 16.52
CA ASP A 401 -10.39 18.25 16.93
C ASP A 401 -10.95 17.40 15.78
N ILE A 402 -11.07 16.09 16.04
CA ILE A 402 -11.61 15.13 15.08
C ILE A 402 -13.10 14.82 15.35
N SER A 403 -13.82 15.69 16.08
CA SER A 403 -15.22 15.44 16.44
C SER A 403 -16.11 15.18 15.23
N ALA A 404 -15.82 15.80 14.09
CA ALA A 404 -16.57 15.60 12.84
C ALA A 404 -16.24 14.29 12.10
N LEU A 405 -15.21 13.54 12.52
CA LEU A 405 -14.73 12.33 11.84
C LEU A 405 -15.85 11.32 11.58
N LYS A 406 -16.73 11.12 12.58
CA LYS A 406 -17.81 10.13 12.50
C LYS A 406 -19.10 10.64 11.87
N ASN A 407 -19.19 11.92 11.50
CA ASN A 407 -20.44 12.52 10.99
C ASN A 407 -21.01 11.76 9.79
N ARG A 408 -20.12 11.25 8.92
CA ARG A 408 -20.48 10.52 7.68
C ARG A 408 -20.23 9.02 7.75
N PHE A 409 -19.89 8.46 8.92
CA PHE A 409 -19.65 7.01 9.05
C PHE A 409 -20.89 6.20 8.70
N LYS A 410 -22.10 6.73 8.94
CA LYS A 410 -23.35 6.06 8.59
C LYS A 410 -23.42 5.72 7.09
N GLU A 411 -22.93 6.60 6.22
CA GLU A 411 -22.91 6.36 4.77
C GLU A 411 -22.01 5.18 4.40
N CYS A 412 -20.82 5.10 5.01
CA CYS A 412 -19.90 3.98 4.83
C CYS A 412 -20.44 2.68 5.44
N ILE A 413 -21.05 2.73 6.63
CA ILE A 413 -21.62 1.56 7.30
C ILE A 413 -22.78 0.97 6.49
N GLN A 414 -23.62 1.81 5.85
CA GLN A 414 -24.68 1.34 4.96
C GLN A 414 -24.16 0.49 3.79
N LYS A 415 -22.91 0.69 3.36
CA LYS A 415 -22.28 -0.14 2.31
C LYS A 415 -22.06 -1.58 2.77
N ILE A 416 -21.94 -1.85 4.08
CA ILE A 416 -21.77 -3.23 4.60
C ILE A 416 -22.91 -4.14 4.14
N ASP A 417 -24.13 -3.61 4.05
CA ASP A 417 -25.31 -4.37 3.61
C ASP A 417 -25.35 -4.60 2.09
N SER A 418 -24.59 -3.83 1.30
CA SER A 418 -24.56 -3.91 -0.16
C SER A 418 -23.52 -4.89 -0.70
N TYR A 419 -22.51 -5.27 0.09
CA TYR A 419 -21.39 -6.09 -0.38
C TYR A 419 -21.22 -7.38 0.43
N ARG A 420 -21.27 -8.52 -0.28
CA ARG A 420 -21.26 -9.86 0.35
C ARG A 420 -19.97 -10.13 1.13
N GLU A 421 -18.86 -9.58 0.66
CA GLU A 421 -17.51 -9.71 1.22
C GLU A 421 -17.42 -9.05 2.61
N LEU A 422 -18.28 -8.07 2.88
CA LEU A 422 -18.33 -7.35 4.16
C LEU A 422 -19.28 -8.00 5.18
N ASN A 423 -20.06 -9.03 4.80
CA ASN A 423 -21.00 -9.72 5.71
C ASN A 423 -20.32 -10.28 6.97
N GLY A 424 -19.04 -10.63 6.90
CA GLY A 424 -18.27 -11.08 8.08
C GLY A 424 -18.03 -9.98 9.12
N ILE A 425 -18.14 -8.70 8.74
CA ILE A 425 -18.16 -7.58 9.69
C ILE A 425 -19.53 -7.49 10.35
N ARG A 426 -20.61 -7.64 9.57
CA ARG A 426 -22.00 -7.55 10.04
C ARG A 426 -22.28 -8.38 11.29
N PHE A 427 -21.77 -9.61 11.36
CA PHE A 427 -21.99 -10.47 12.54
C PHE A 427 -21.37 -9.89 13.82
N LEU A 428 -20.20 -9.26 13.73
CA LEU A 428 -19.52 -8.63 14.85
C LEU A 428 -20.13 -7.28 15.20
N THR A 429 -20.56 -6.52 14.21
CA THR A 429 -21.21 -5.22 14.41
C THR A 429 -22.60 -5.39 14.99
N ASP A 430 -23.38 -6.37 14.51
CA ASP A 430 -24.69 -6.71 15.08
C ASP A 430 -24.55 -7.24 16.51
N PHE A 431 -23.50 -8.03 16.81
CA PHE A 431 -23.23 -8.50 18.16
C PHE A 431 -22.81 -7.37 19.10
N GLN A 432 -21.96 -6.46 18.64
CA GLN A 432 -21.52 -5.29 19.40
C GLN A 432 -22.62 -4.24 19.57
N GLU A 433 -23.44 -4.00 18.56
CA GLU A 433 -24.59 -3.10 18.66
C GLU A 433 -25.63 -3.68 19.63
N LYS A 434 -25.91 -4.99 19.57
CA LYS A 434 -26.78 -5.67 20.53
C LYS A 434 -26.22 -5.67 21.96
N SER A 435 -24.91 -5.76 22.15
CA SER A 435 -24.30 -5.72 23.49
C SER A 435 -24.22 -4.29 24.03
N THR A 436 -23.99 -3.28 23.19
CA THR A 436 -24.06 -1.87 23.56
C THR A 436 -25.50 -1.46 23.93
N ARG A 437 -26.50 -1.89 23.16
CA ARG A 437 -27.93 -1.69 23.50
C ARG A 437 -28.33 -2.39 24.80
N ARG A 438 -27.81 -3.59 25.08
CA ARG A 438 -28.04 -4.29 26.37
C ARG A 438 -27.41 -3.59 27.57
N ASN A 439 -26.38 -2.78 27.35
CA ASN A 439 -25.69 -2.01 28.38
C ASN A 439 -26.15 -0.54 28.45
N ASP A 440 -27.12 -0.13 27.63
CA ASP A 440 -27.77 1.17 27.77
C ASP A 440 -28.53 1.20 29.10
N PRO A 441 -28.26 2.17 30.01
CA PRO A 441 -28.94 2.28 31.30
C PRO A 441 -30.46 2.24 31.18
N ASN A 442 -31.03 2.79 30.10
CA ASN A 442 -32.48 2.80 29.88
C ASN A 442 -33.03 1.42 29.50
N GLU A 443 -32.31 0.62 28.71
CA GLU A 443 -32.65 -0.79 28.41
C GLU A 443 -32.42 -1.69 29.64
N LEU A 444 -31.37 -1.46 30.42
CA LEU A 444 -31.12 -2.15 31.69
C LEU A 444 -32.23 -1.88 32.71
N ILE A 445 -32.72 -0.64 32.80
CA ILE A 445 -33.87 -0.27 33.64
C ILE A 445 -35.14 -0.93 33.09
N LYS A 446 -35.38 -0.90 31.78
CA LYS A 446 -36.58 -1.50 31.16
C LYS A 446 -36.62 -3.02 31.29
N ASN A 447 -35.46 -3.69 31.17
CA ASN A 447 -35.30 -5.13 31.38
C ASN A 447 -35.33 -5.53 32.86
N ARG A 448 -34.79 -4.70 33.78
CA ARG A 448 -34.97 -4.88 35.24
C ARG A 448 -36.41 -4.68 35.69
N LEU A 449 -37.14 -3.73 35.08
CA LEU A 449 -38.56 -3.53 35.34
C LEU A 449 -39.35 -4.72 34.81
N ARG A 450 -39.11 -5.17 33.57
CA ARG A 450 -39.75 -6.38 33.02
C ARG A 450 -39.46 -7.63 33.85
N SER A 451 -38.23 -7.84 34.33
CA SER A 451 -37.91 -9.01 35.17
C SER A 451 -38.46 -8.91 36.60
N LYS A 452 -38.62 -7.70 37.15
CA LYS A 452 -39.34 -7.49 38.43
C LYS A 452 -40.85 -7.75 38.33
N PHE A 453 -41.46 -7.48 37.17
CA PHE A 453 -42.89 -7.66 36.95
C PHE A 453 -43.26 -8.97 36.22
N ALA A 454 -42.28 -9.77 35.80
CA ALA A 454 -42.51 -11.07 35.15
C ALA A 454 -43.03 -12.18 36.09
N PHE A 455 -43.16 -11.90 37.39
CA PHE A 455 -43.76 -12.81 38.38
C PHE A 455 -45.19 -12.40 38.79
N LEU A 456 -45.83 -11.48 38.06
CA LEU A 456 -47.20 -11.02 38.32
C LEU A 456 -48.16 -11.21 37.12
N THR A 457 -47.89 -12.21 36.27
CA THR A 457 -48.86 -12.75 35.32
C THR A 457 -48.92 -14.27 35.44
#